data_AF-A0A7X7TB80-F1
#
_entry.id   AF-A0A7X7TB80-F1
#
_cell.length_a   1.000
_cell.length_b   1.000
_cell.length_c   1.000
_cell.angle_alpha   90.00
_cell.angle_beta   90.00
_cell.angle_gamma   90.00
#
_symmetry.space_group_name_H-M   'P 1'
#
loop_
_entity.id
_entity.type
_entity.pdbx_description
1 polymer ?
#
loop_
_entity_poly.entity_id
_entity_poly.type
_entity_poly.pdbx_seq_one_letter_code
_entity_poly.pdbx_strand_id
1 'polypeptide(L)'
;MKKVVLVILIWVAVGSGLAWAETVNLNGKIDGVIVYRGQALVTREIELALPAGSHEVIVGNLPEKIVAESLYSQAPENVTILSVRYRQRAVQEDTREEVKQVDALIEQIET
;
A
#
# COMPACT_ATOMS: atom_id res chain seq x y z
N MET A 1 34.76 -38.77 7.85
CA MET A 1 34.50 -38.16 6.51
C MET A 1 32.99 -38.04 6.22
N LYS A 2 32.18 -39.10 6.32
CA LYS A 2 30.72 -39.04 6.05
C LYS A 2 29.93 -38.06 6.94
N LYS A 3 30.31 -37.90 8.22
CA LYS A 3 29.64 -36.99 9.17
C LYS A 3 29.93 -35.50 8.92
N VAL A 4 31.09 -35.17 8.33
CA VAL A 4 31.49 -33.78 8.01
C VAL A 4 30.75 -33.29 6.76
N VAL A 5 30.56 -34.16 5.78
CA VAL A 5 29.76 -33.86 4.57
C VAL A 5 28.30 -33.59 4.92
N LEU A 6 27.73 -34.33 5.88
CA LEU A 6 26.33 -34.16 6.30
C LEU A 6 26.07 -32.80 6.99
N VAL A 7 27.03 -32.30 7.76
CA VAL A 7 26.90 -31.00 8.46
C VAL A 7 27.00 -29.82 7.50
N ILE A 8 27.84 -29.91 6.47
CA ILE A 8 27.95 -28.88 5.42
C ILE A 8 26.68 -28.82 4.57
N LEU A 9 26.05 -29.96 4.28
CA LEU A 9 24.81 -30.03 3.51
C LEU A 9 23.61 -29.44 4.28
N ILE A 10 23.60 -29.54 5.60
CA ILE A 10 22.58 -28.93 6.46
C ILE A 10 22.74 -27.40 6.52
N TRP A 11 23.97 -26.86 6.50
CA TRP A 11 24.18 -25.40 6.47
C TRP A 11 23.76 -24.75 5.15
N VAL A 12 23.88 -25.47 4.02
CA VAL A 12 23.44 -24.97 2.70
C VAL A 12 21.92 -24.96 2.57
N ALA A 13 21.21 -25.86 3.25
CA ALA A 13 19.74 -25.95 3.18
C ALA A 13 19.00 -24.89 4.02
N VAL A 14 19.65 -24.26 5.00
CA VAL A 14 19.02 -23.28 5.91
C VAL A 14 19.12 -21.84 5.39
N GLY A 15 19.92 -21.59 4.34
CA GLY A 15 20.11 -20.25 3.77
C GLY A 15 18.95 -19.73 2.90
N SER A 16 18.00 -20.59 2.53
CA SER A 16 16.83 -20.20 1.75
C SER A 16 15.70 -19.76 2.67
N GLY A 17 15.90 -18.64 3.36
CA GLY A 17 14.79 -17.93 3.98
C GLY A 17 13.77 -17.62 2.87
N LEU A 18 12.58 -18.21 2.97
CA LEU A 18 11.41 -17.73 2.25
C LEU A 18 11.26 -16.26 2.65
N ALA A 19 11.71 -15.35 1.79
CA ALA A 19 11.42 -13.93 1.92
C ALA A 19 9.94 -13.78 1.56
N TRP A 20 9.07 -13.89 2.56
CA TRP A 20 7.70 -13.44 2.44
C TRP A 20 7.80 -11.92 2.30
N ALA A 21 7.66 -11.44 1.06
CA ALA A 21 7.71 -10.01 0.79
C ALA A 21 6.62 -9.33 1.61
N GLU A 22 7.04 -8.50 2.56
CA GLU A 22 6.15 -7.75 3.44
C GLU A 22 5.34 -6.76 2.60
N THR A 23 4.01 -6.77 2.73
CA THR A 23 3.15 -5.81 2.03
C THR A 23 3.34 -4.44 2.64
N VAL A 24 3.79 -3.48 1.84
CA VAL A 24 4.03 -2.11 2.32
C VAL A 24 2.73 -1.31 2.21
N ASN A 25 2.19 -0.91 3.35
CA ASN A 25 0.97 -0.11 3.45
C ASN A 25 1.33 1.35 3.72
N LEU A 26 0.87 2.27 2.88
CA LEU A 26 1.11 3.70 3.08
C LEU A 26 0.02 4.55 2.44
N ASN A 27 0.03 5.84 2.74
CA ASN A 27 -0.80 6.84 2.07
C ASN A 27 0.08 7.68 1.16
N GLY A 28 -0.29 7.85 -0.11
CA GLY A 28 0.42 8.75 -1.02
C GLY A 28 0.17 10.22 -0.62
N LYS A 29 1.16 11.08 -0.80
CA LYS A 29 0.99 12.54 -0.62
C LYS A 29 0.38 13.14 -1.88
N ILE A 30 -0.55 14.08 -1.76
CA ILE A 30 -1.05 14.82 -2.93
C ILE A 30 0.05 15.79 -3.39
N ASP A 31 0.48 15.64 -4.63
CA ASP A 31 1.49 16.49 -5.27
C ASP A 31 0.83 17.60 -6.11
N GLY A 32 -0.20 17.23 -6.88
CA GLY A 32 -0.87 18.17 -7.78
C GLY A 32 -2.34 17.83 -8.02
N VAL A 33 -3.14 18.85 -8.29
CA VAL A 33 -4.56 18.70 -8.64
C VAL A 33 -4.88 19.60 -9.83
N ILE A 34 -5.38 19.00 -10.92
CA ILE A 34 -5.90 19.72 -12.08
C ILE A 34 -7.42 19.58 -12.08
N VAL A 35 -8.13 20.69 -11.95
CA VAL A 35 -9.59 20.71 -11.84
C VAL A 35 -10.24 20.91 -13.21
N TYR A 36 -11.21 20.06 -13.52
CA TYR A 36 -12.10 20.17 -14.66
C TYR A 36 -13.54 20.38 -14.18
N ARG A 37 -14.46 20.64 -15.11
CA ARG A 37 -15.88 20.76 -14.75
C ARG A 37 -16.42 19.39 -14.30
N GLY A 38 -16.65 19.24 -13.00
CA GLY A 38 -17.26 18.04 -12.40
C GLY A 38 -16.29 16.91 -12.04
N GLN A 39 -14.98 17.09 -12.26
CA GLN A 39 -13.96 16.09 -11.90
C GLN A 39 -12.61 16.77 -11.68
N ALA A 40 -11.66 16.07 -11.08
CA ALA A 40 -10.29 16.52 -10.96
C ALA A 40 -9.33 15.36 -11.24
N LEU A 41 -8.22 15.67 -11.91
CA LEU A 41 -7.08 14.77 -11.98
C LEU A 41 -6.19 15.04 -10.77
N VAL A 42 -5.98 14.02 -9.94
CA VAL A 42 -5.19 14.11 -8.69
C VAL A 42 -3.92 13.30 -8.87
N THR A 43 -2.78 13.96 -8.80
CA THR A 43 -1.46 13.33 -8.79
C THR A 43 -1.02 13.11 -7.35
N ARG A 44 -0.59 11.89 -7.04
CA ARG A 44 -0.04 11.55 -5.73
C ARG A 44 1.34 10.96 -5.87
N GLU A 45 2.23 11.39 -4.99
CA GLU A 45 3.59 10.89 -4.89
C GLU A 45 3.72 9.91 -3.71
N ILE A 46 4.56 8.90 -3.91
CA ILE A 46 4.80 7.82 -2.97
C ILE A 46 6.31 7.64 -2.86
N GLU A 47 6.84 7.97 -1.69
CA GLU A 47 8.25 7.75 -1.37
C GLU A 47 8.43 6.37 -0.75
N LEU A 48 9.32 5.57 -1.33
CA LEU A 48 9.54 4.17 -0.97
C LEU A 48 11.03 3.84 -0.99
N ALA A 49 11.50 3.17 0.06
CA ALA A 49 12.81 2.55 0.12
C ALA A 49 12.64 1.02 0.12
N LEU A 50 12.64 0.43 -1.07
CA LEU A 50 12.44 -1.02 -1.24
C LEU A 50 13.76 -1.72 -1.60
N PRO A 51 14.05 -2.89 -1.01
CA PRO A 51 15.17 -3.71 -1.45
C PRO A 51 14.91 -4.30 -2.85
N ALA A 52 15.93 -4.82 -3.52
CA ALA A 52 15.75 -5.46 -4.82
C ALA A 52 14.78 -6.66 -4.73
N GLY A 53 13.88 -6.78 -5.70
CA GLY A 53 12.89 -7.86 -5.76
C GLY A 53 11.48 -7.35 -6.10
N SER A 54 10.51 -8.27 -6.04
CA SER A 54 9.09 -7.97 -6.25
C SER A 54 8.43 -7.59 -4.93
N HIS A 55 7.68 -6.49 -4.93
CA HIS A 55 6.98 -5.97 -3.76
C HIS A 55 5.52 -5.69 -4.08
N GLU A 56 4.64 -5.91 -3.10
CA GLU A 56 3.25 -5.46 -3.15
C GLU A 56 3.10 -4.21 -2.28
N VAL A 57 2.63 -3.13 -2.90
CA VAL A 57 2.42 -1.84 -2.24
C VAL A 57 0.93 -1.53 -2.23
N ILE A 58 0.38 -1.28 -1.05
CA ILE A 58 -1.02 -0.91 -0.85
C ILE A 58 -1.08 0.57 -0.51
N VAL A 59 -1.75 1.34 -1.37
CA VAL A 59 -1.92 2.78 -1.22
C VAL A 59 -3.32 3.08 -0.72
N GLY A 60 -3.41 3.57 0.52
CA GLY A 60 -4.65 3.95 1.17
C GLY A 60 -5.03 5.42 0.97
N ASN A 61 -6.18 5.80 1.55
CA ASN A 61 -6.66 7.18 1.61
C ASN A 61 -6.74 7.88 0.23
N LEU A 62 -7.19 7.12 -0.79
CA LEU A 62 -7.47 7.64 -2.11
C LEU A 62 -8.78 8.46 -2.08
N PRO A 63 -9.01 9.37 -3.05
CA PRO A 63 -10.27 10.10 -3.14
C PRO A 63 -11.48 9.15 -3.14
N GLU A 64 -12.59 9.55 -2.52
CA GLU A 64 -13.76 8.65 -2.38
C GLU A 64 -14.39 8.25 -3.72
N LYS A 65 -14.37 9.17 -4.69
CA LYS A 65 -14.95 8.99 -6.01
C LYS A 65 -13.85 8.87 -7.05
N ILE A 66 -13.56 7.63 -7.45
CA ILE A 66 -12.52 7.31 -8.42
C ILE A 66 -13.17 6.70 -9.66
N VAL A 67 -12.76 7.19 -10.83
CA VAL A 67 -13.03 6.52 -12.11
C VAL A 67 -11.91 5.50 -12.31
N ALA A 68 -12.20 4.21 -12.16
CA ALA A 68 -11.18 3.16 -12.08
C ALA A 68 -10.28 3.10 -13.34
N GLU A 69 -10.85 3.36 -14.50
CA GLU A 69 -10.18 3.37 -15.81
C GLU A 69 -9.21 4.55 -15.96
N SER A 70 -9.31 5.58 -15.11
CA SER A 70 -8.42 6.74 -15.12
C SER A 70 -7.15 6.54 -14.28
N LEU A 71 -7.07 5.45 -13.51
CA LEU A 71 -5.91 5.17 -12.68
C LEU A 71 -4.73 4.70 -13.53
N TYR A 72 -3.62 5.41 -13.40
CA TYR A 72 -2.34 4.98 -13.92
C TYR A 72 -1.27 5.31 -12.88
N SER A 73 -0.11 4.67 -13.02
CA SER A 73 1.04 4.92 -12.19
C SER A 73 2.27 5.10 -13.06
N GLN A 74 3.20 5.89 -12.53
CA GLN A 74 4.49 6.15 -13.15
C GLN A 74 5.57 5.84 -12.12
N ALA A 75 6.70 5.37 -12.61
CA ALA A 75 7.85 5.03 -11.79
C ALA A 75 9.12 5.58 -12.45
N PRO A 76 10.17 5.85 -11.66
CA PRO A 76 11.51 6.14 -12.18
C PRO A 76 12.09 4.92 -12.92
N GLU A 77 13.12 5.14 -13.73
CA GLU A 77 13.69 4.14 -14.65
C GLU A 77 14.17 2.84 -13.99
N ASN A 78 14.49 2.87 -12.70
CA ASN A 78 14.97 1.72 -11.93
C ASN A 78 13.85 0.85 -11.34
N VAL A 79 12.57 1.21 -11.55
CA VAL A 79 11.42 0.50 -11.01
C VAL A 79 10.45 0.13 -12.13
N THR A 80 10.12 -1.15 -12.21
CA THR A 80 9.13 -1.65 -13.16
C THR A 80 7.81 -1.92 -12.45
N ILE A 81 6.74 -1.26 -12.91
CA ILE A 81 5.38 -1.50 -12.41
C ILE A 81 4.79 -2.67 -13.18
N LEU A 82 4.50 -3.77 -12.49
CA LEU A 82 3.95 -4.99 -13.10
C LEU A 82 2.43 -4.92 -13.29
N SER A 83 1.71 -4.49 -12.26
CA SER A 83 0.25 -4.36 -12.31
C SER A 83 -0.24 -3.34 -11.31
N VAL A 84 -1.31 -2.63 -11.67
CA VAL A 84 -2.07 -1.76 -10.77
C VAL A 84 -3.46 -2.36 -10.61
N ARG A 85 -3.93 -2.46 -9.38
CA ARG A 85 -5.29 -2.94 -9.09
C ARG A 85 -5.97 -1.97 -8.16
N TYR A 86 -7.17 -1.56 -8.53
CA TYR A 86 -8.05 -0.80 -7.67
C TYR A 86 -9.02 -1.73 -6.94
N ARG A 87 -9.17 -1.52 -5.64
CA ARG A 87 -10.15 -2.22 -4.80
C ARG A 87 -10.78 -1.21 -3.86
N GLN A 88 -12.10 -1.20 -3.82
CA GLN A 88 -12.85 -0.47 -2.81
C GLN A 88 -13.20 -1.43 -1.68
N ARG A 89 -12.74 -1.13 -0.46
CA ARG A 89 -13.16 -1.85 0.74
C ARG A 89 -14.21 -1.00 1.42
N ALA A 90 -15.45 -1.47 1.46
CA ALA A 90 -16.47 -0.83 2.29
C ALA A 90 -16.09 -1.04 3.75
N VAL A 91 -15.57 0.00 4.39
CA VAL A 91 -15.38 0.03 5.83
C VAL A 91 -16.71 0.49 6.41
N GLN A 92 -17.40 -0.36 7.18
CA GLN A 92 -18.72 -0.03 7.74
C GLN A 92 -18.64 1.08 8.79
N GLU A 93 -17.51 1.20 9.48
CA GLU A 93 -17.30 2.15 10.57
C GLU A 93 -15.83 2.58 10.59
N ASP A 94 -15.58 3.89 10.62
CA ASP A 94 -14.22 4.41 10.67
C ASP A 94 -13.62 4.16 12.05
N THR A 95 -12.69 3.22 12.14
CA THR A 95 -12.12 2.79 13.43
C THR A 95 -11.07 3.75 13.98
N ARG A 96 -10.78 4.86 13.29
CA ARG A 96 -9.85 5.88 13.76
C ARG A 96 -10.39 6.51 15.05
N GLU A 97 -9.53 6.59 16.04
CA GLU A 97 -9.87 7.16 17.36
C GLU A 97 -10.39 8.61 17.27
N GLU A 98 -9.91 9.37 16.30
CA GLU A 98 -10.38 10.73 16.00
C GLU A 98 -11.86 10.76 15.60
N VAL A 99 -12.30 9.79 14.78
CA VAL A 99 -13.68 9.74 14.28
C VAL A 99 -14.62 9.24 15.35
N LYS A 100 -14.24 8.21 16.12
CA LYS A 100 -15.01 7.74 17.28
C LYS A 100 -15.28 8.84 18.30
N GLN A 101 -14.31 9.73 18.55
CA GLN A 101 -14.49 10.87 19.45
C GLN A 101 -15.51 11.86 18.91
N VAL A 102 -15.50 12.13 17.59
CA VAL A 102 -16.46 13.01 16.94
C VAL A 102 -17.86 12.38 16.95
N ASP A 103 -17.98 11.09 16.68
CA ASP A 103 -19.27 10.37 16.70
C ASP A 103 -19.88 10.37 18.11
N ALA A 104 -19.06 10.15 19.15
CA ALA A 104 -19.51 10.23 20.54
C ALA A 104 -19.96 11.64 20.95
N LEU A 105 -19.35 12.69 20.38
CA LEU A 105 -19.79 14.08 20.59
C LEU A 105 -21.13 14.37 19.89
N ILE A 106 -21.32 13.83 18.69
CA ILE A 106 -22.58 13.96 17.95
C ILE A 106 -23.72 13.31 18.74
N GLU A 107 -23.52 12.09 19.24
CA GLU A 107 -24.51 11.36 20.05
C GLU A 107 -24.92 12.13 21.31
N GLN A 108 -23.98 12.81 21.96
CA GLN A 108 -24.27 13.66 23.14
C GLN A 108 -25.10 14.91 22.81
N ILE A 109 -25.02 15.43 21.58
CA ILE A 109 -25.73 16.66 21.16
C ILE A 109 -27.12 16.33 20.61
N GLU A 110 -27.30 15.14 20.03
CA GLU A 110 -28.57 14.66 19.48
C GLU A 110 -29.55 14.15 20.55
N THR A 111 -29.11 14.07 21.82
CA THR A 111 -29.93 13.72 22.98
C THR A 111 -30.52 14.97 23.65
#